data_AF-A0A7W0NXZ9-F1
#
_entry.id   AF-A0A7W0NXZ9-F1
#
_cell.length_a   1.000
_cell.length_b   1.000
_cell.length_c   1.000
_cell.angle_alpha   90.00
_cell.angle_beta   90.00
_cell.angle_gamma   90.00
#
_symmetry.space_group_name_H-M   'P 1'
#
loop_
_entity.id
_entity.type
_entity.pdbx_description
1 polymer ?
#
loop_
_entity_poly.entity_id
_entity_poly.type
_entity_poly.pdbx_seq_one_letter_code
_entity_poly.pdbx_strand_id
1 'polypeptide(L)'
;MGLVVGLIGAGLFGSRFITLFGAHPDVDEIALAEPVSERRNQSARQFGIERLFDSHEELLASGVDAVAIFTQRWTHAPIAIAALSAGKHVYSAVPAATTAEELRLLTEMVVETGLTYMVGETSYYYPAAIFSRERFARGDFGRFVYGEGEYLHDMSLGFYEAYEHSGGRNWKSTASFPPMLYPTHSIAMVLSVTGARMTSVSCLGQVDSHDDGVFDQAVSVWGNAMSNQTALFRTSDGGMCRINEFRRVGYHAYPQPEVRLSLFGTRASFEQQTSAASWNTLDGEFLDVTELLRTAPGPSELDEPVSKGLVGSLSGFAPIHDVSRLPHTFSGIPNGHEGSHHFLVDDFIRAVVDGTMPPNNVWDSARYCLPGIVAHESSAQEGKVLEVPDLGAPPVEVGKQWP
;
A
#
# COMPACT_ATOMS: atom_id res chain seq x y z
N MET A 1 -10.14 -15.81 23.84
CA MET A 1 -11.15 -15.84 22.77
C MET A 1 -10.49 -15.05 21.65
N GLY A 2 -10.27 -15.69 20.51
CA GLY A 2 -9.63 -15.07 19.36
C GLY A 2 -10.57 -14.06 18.69
N LEU A 3 -10.01 -13.28 17.77
CA LEU A 3 -10.70 -12.23 17.05
C LEU A 3 -11.64 -12.81 16.00
N VAL A 4 -12.77 -12.16 15.81
CA VAL A 4 -13.61 -12.30 14.62
C VAL A 4 -13.28 -11.17 13.66
N VAL A 5 -12.70 -11.52 12.50
CA VAL A 5 -12.28 -10.54 11.48
C VAL A 5 -13.25 -10.53 10.30
N GLY A 6 -13.82 -9.37 10.00
CA GLY A 6 -14.69 -9.16 8.84
C GLY A 6 -13.92 -8.68 7.61
N LEU A 7 -13.94 -9.44 6.51
CA LEU A 7 -13.45 -8.97 5.21
C LEU A 7 -14.53 -8.19 4.48
N ILE A 8 -14.18 -7.03 3.95
CA ILE A 8 -15.05 -6.20 3.13
C ILE A 8 -14.47 -6.15 1.71
N GLY A 9 -15.14 -6.85 0.79
CA GLY A 9 -14.71 -7.06 -0.59
C GLY A 9 -13.88 -8.34 -0.78
N ALA A 10 -14.36 -9.22 -1.66
CA ALA A 10 -13.69 -10.48 -2.01
C ALA A 10 -13.26 -10.53 -3.49
N GLY A 11 -12.78 -9.40 -4.02
CA GLY A 11 -12.18 -9.34 -5.35
C GLY A 11 -10.83 -10.09 -5.41
N LEU A 12 -10.17 -10.03 -6.57
CA LEU A 12 -8.91 -10.75 -6.86
C LEU A 12 -7.81 -10.55 -5.80
N PHE A 13 -7.74 -9.36 -5.20
CA PHE A 13 -6.77 -9.05 -4.17
C PHE A 13 -7.25 -9.46 -2.77
N GLY A 14 -8.50 -9.12 -2.42
CA GLY A 14 -9.07 -9.41 -1.09
C GLY A 14 -9.18 -10.91 -0.77
N SER A 15 -9.44 -11.76 -1.78
CA SER A 15 -9.51 -13.21 -1.61
C SER A 15 -8.21 -13.82 -1.05
N ARG A 16 -7.06 -13.22 -1.35
CA ARG A 16 -5.74 -13.65 -0.84
C ARG A 16 -5.61 -13.44 0.67
N PHE A 17 -6.23 -12.37 1.18
CA PHE A 17 -6.19 -12.03 2.60
C PHE A 17 -7.19 -12.83 3.42
N ILE A 18 -8.26 -13.37 2.83
CA ILE A 18 -9.19 -14.28 3.52
C ILE A 18 -8.42 -15.47 4.12
N THR A 19 -7.64 -16.18 3.30
CA THR A 19 -6.83 -17.31 3.74
C THR A 19 -5.82 -16.91 4.81
N LEU A 20 -5.16 -15.76 4.62
CA LEU A 20 -4.08 -15.33 5.50
C LEU A 20 -4.59 -14.87 6.88
N PHE A 21 -5.64 -14.06 6.93
CA PHE A 21 -6.29 -13.70 8.20
C PHE A 21 -6.83 -14.94 8.91
N GLY A 22 -7.50 -15.85 8.19
CA GLY A 22 -8.03 -17.09 8.77
C GLY A 22 -6.96 -18.08 9.25
N ALA A 23 -5.71 -17.92 8.81
CA ALA A 23 -4.58 -18.72 9.27
C ALA A 23 -3.88 -18.12 10.50
N HIS A 24 -4.17 -16.88 10.89
CA HIS A 24 -3.49 -16.27 12.04
C HIS A 24 -3.98 -16.92 13.35
N PRO A 25 -3.08 -17.31 14.28
CA PRO A 25 -3.45 -18.09 15.47
C PRO A 25 -4.42 -17.37 16.44
N ASP A 26 -4.43 -16.04 16.42
CA ASP A 26 -5.34 -15.22 17.23
C ASP A 26 -6.66 -14.85 16.52
N VAL A 27 -6.94 -15.42 15.34
CA VAL A 27 -8.21 -15.23 14.62
C VAL A 27 -9.04 -16.51 14.70
N ASP A 28 -10.20 -16.43 15.35
CA ASP A 28 -11.10 -17.56 15.55
C ASP A 28 -12.07 -17.72 14.38
N GLU A 29 -12.49 -16.62 13.75
CA GLU A 29 -13.53 -16.64 12.73
C GLU A 29 -13.33 -15.53 11.68
N ILE A 30 -13.65 -15.88 10.43
CA ILE A 30 -13.76 -14.94 9.33
C ILE A 30 -15.23 -14.70 8.98
N ALA A 31 -15.60 -13.43 8.84
CA ALA A 31 -16.87 -12.99 8.26
C ALA A 31 -16.63 -12.27 6.93
N LEU A 32 -17.61 -12.26 6.03
CA LEU A 32 -17.47 -11.64 4.70
C LEU A 32 -18.66 -10.75 4.34
N ALA A 33 -18.38 -9.49 4.02
CA ALA A 33 -19.26 -8.59 3.29
C ALA A 33 -18.84 -8.51 1.82
N GLU A 34 -19.73 -8.93 0.92
CA GLU A 34 -19.53 -8.83 -0.52
C GLU A 34 -20.88 -8.61 -1.21
N PRO A 35 -21.14 -7.43 -1.80
CA PRO A 35 -22.45 -7.10 -2.37
C PRO A 35 -22.77 -7.90 -3.64
N VAL A 36 -21.77 -8.41 -4.37
CA VAL A 36 -22.01 -9.27 -5.53
C VAL A 36 -22.28 -10.70 -5.05
N SER A 37 -23.55 -11.09 -5.03
CA SER A 37 -24.01 -12.38 -4.50
C SER A 37 -23.28 -13.59 -5.10
N GLU A 38 -22.97 -13.57 -6.40
CA GLU A 38 -22.20 -14.63 -7.06
C GLU A 38 -20.79 -14.77 -6.47
N ARG A 39 -20.06 -13.65 -6.35
CA ARG A 39 -18.71 -13.59 -5.78
C ARG A 39 -18.71 -13.96 -4.29
N ARG A 40 -19.71 -13.48 -3.54
CA ARG A 40 -19.89 -13.83 -2.12
C ARG A 40 -20.08 -15.32 -1.93
N ASN A 41 -20.98 -15.92 -2.69
CA ASN A 41 -21.27 -17.36 -2.62
C ASN A 41 -20.09 -18.22 -3.10
N GLN A 42 -19.33 -17.76 -4.11
CA GLN A 42 -18.11 -18.42 -4.54
C GLN A 42 -17.06 -18.41 -3.42
N SER A 43 -16.79 -17.23 -2.83
CA SER A 43 -15.82 -17.07 -1.75
C SER A 43 -16.22 -17.87 -0.51
N ALA A 44 -17.50 -17.85 -0.14
CA ALA A 44 -18.04 -18.63 0.96
C ALA A 44 -17.75 -20.14 0.80
N ARG A 45 -17.98 -20.69 -0.39
CA ARG A 45 -17.68 -22.10 -0.69
C ARG A 45 -16.19 -22.39 -0.73
N GLN A 46 -15.40 -21.50 -1.32
CA GLN A 46 -13.96 -21.68 -1.49
C GLN A 46 -13.21 -21.66 -0.15
N PHE A 47 -13.61 -20.77 0.76
CA PHE A 47 -12.92 -20.53 2.02
C PHE A 47 -13.67 -21.04 3.25
N GLY A 48 -14.85 -21.64 3.08
CA GLY A 48 -15.66 -22.16 4.19
C GLY A 48 -16.21 -21.08 5.12
N ILE A 49 -16.57 -19.91 4.59
CA ILE A 49 -17.08 -18.78 5.39
C ILE A 49 -18.60 -18.93 5.56
N GLU A 50 -19.05 -18.97 6.82
CA GLU A 50 -20.48 -19.11 7.15
C GLU A 50 -21.18 -17.76 7.38
N ARG A 51 -20.50 -16.79 7.99
CA ARG A 51 -21.05 -15.45 8.26
C ARG A 51 -20.90 -14.54 7.04
N LEU A 52 -21.98 -14.44 6.28
CA LEU A 52 -22.05 -13.68 5.04
C LEU A 52 -23.00 -12.50 5.18
N PHE A 53 -22.62 -11.36 4.62
CA PHE A 53 -23.38 -10.12 4.65
C PHE A 53 -23.53 -9.54 3.25
N ASP A 54 -24.68 -8.91 2.99
CA ASP A 54 -24.97 -8.27 1.70
C ASP A 54 -24.29 -6.90 1.56
N SER A 55 -23.88 -6.31 2.68
CA SER A 55 -23.29 -4.98 2.74
C SER A 55 -22.26 -4.89 3.86
N HIS A 56 -21.43 -3.84 3.79
CA HIS A 56 -20.47 -3.58 4.86
C HIS A 56 -21.18 -3.06 6.10
N GLU A 57 -22.27 -2.31 5.96
CA GLU A 57 -23.09 -1.80 7.05
C GLU A 57 -23.65 -2.94 7.93
N GLU A 58 -24.14 -4.01 7.32
CA GLU A 58 -24.63 -5.19 8.04
C GLU A 58 -23.51 -5.92 8.80
N LEU A 59 -22.33 -6.04 8.17
CA LEU A 59 -21.14 -6.62 8.82
C LEU A 59 -20.70 -5.76 10.01
N LEU A 60 -20.67 -4.43 9.86
CA LEU A 60 -20.29 -3.49 10.92
C LEU A 60 -21.27 -3.49 12.10
N ALA A 61 -22.56 -3.70 11.82
CA ALA A 61 -23.59 -3.89 12.85
C ALA A 61 -23.52 -5.26 13.56
N SER A 62 -22.69 -6.18 13.07
CA SER A 62 -22.50 -7.50 13.66
C SER A 62 -21.43 -7.50 14.77
N GLY A 63 -21.26 -8.65 15.42
CA GLY A 63 -20.27 -8.85 16.49
C GLY A 63 -18.85 -9.17 16.00
N VAL A 64 -18.38 -8.57 14.89
CA VAL A 64 -16.95 -8.64 14.52
C VAL A 64 -16.11 -7.71 15.40
N ASP A 65 -14.83 -8.01 15.61
CA ASP A 65 -13.90 -7.20 16.40
C ASP A 65 -13.10 -6.24 15.51
N ALA A 66 -12.72 -6.71 14.33
CA ALA A 66 -11.92 -5.99 13.35
C ALA A 66 -12.47 -6.17 11.94
N VAL A 67 -12.15 -5.25 11.04
CA VAL A 67 -12.43 -5.37 9.61
C VAL A 67 -11.18 -5.15 8.77
N ALA A 68 -11.09 -5.84 7.63
CA ALA A 68 -10.09 -5.58 6.61
C ALA A 68 -10.77 -5.20 5.27
N ILE A 69 -10.42 -4.04 4.75
CA ILE A 69 -11.09 -3.38 3.63
C ILE A 69 -10.28 -3.57 2.34
N PHE A 70 -10.89 -4.23 1.35
CA PHE A 70 -10.31 -4.53 0.03
C PHE A 70 -11.24 -4.12 -1.11
N THR A 71 -11.90 -2.96 -0.95
CA THR A 71 -12.88 -2.41 -1.90
C THR A 71 -12.21 -1.50 -2.94
N GLN A 72 -13.00 -0.68 -3.63
CA GLN A 72 -12.44 0.32 -4.54
C GLN A 72 -11.75 1.45 -3.77
N ARG A 73 -10.63 1.94 -4.28
CA ARG A 73 -9.72 2.89 -3.60
C ARG A 73 -10.41 4.09 -2.95
N TRP A 74 -11.38 4.69 -3.65
CA TRP A 74 -12.13 5.87 -3.18
C TRP A 74 -13.18 5.55 -2.10
N THR A 75 -13.39 4.28 -1.77
CA THR A 75 -14.34 3.85 -0.74
C THR A 75 -13.66 3.47 0.58
N HIS A 76 -12.32 3.39 0.61
CA HIS A 76 -11.57 2.95 1.78
C HIS A 76 -11.82 3.83 3.00
N ALA A 77 -11.63 5.16 2.88
CA ALA A 77 -11.82 6.08 3.99
C ALA A 77 -13.27 6.14 4.50
N PRO A 78 -14.32 6.27 3.65
CA PRO A 78 -15.70 6.22 4.12
C PRO A 78 -16.05 4.95 4.91
N ILE A 79 -15.62 3.78 4.43
CA ILE A 79 -15.88 2.50 5.09
C ILE A 79 -15.08 2.41 6.41
N ALA A 80 -13.81 2.84 6.40
CA ALA A 80 -12.97 2.85 7.60
C ALA A 80 -13.51 3.76 8.70
N ILE A 81 -13.98 4.97 8.34
CA ILE A 81 -14.62 5.89 9.29
C ILE A 81 -15.88 5.26 9.89
N ALA A 82 -16.71 4.61 9.06
CA ALA A 82 -17.91 3.91 9.53
C ALA A 82 -17.54 2.73 10.47
N ALA A 83 -16.47 2.00 10.16
CA ALA A 83 -15.98 0.89 10.98
C ALA A 83 -15.45 1.35 12.34
N LEU A 84 -14.61 2.39 12.38
CA LEU A 84 -14.12 2.99 13.62
C LEU A 84 -15.29 3.51 14.46
N SER A 85 -16.26 4.18 13.84
CA SER A 85 -17.48 4.67 14.51
C SER A 85 -18.33 3.53 15.09
N ALA A 86 -18.32 2.36 14.46
CA ALA A 86 -18.99 1.14 14.93
C ALA A 86 -18.18 0.36 15.98
N GLY A 87 -17.06 0.90 16.44
CA GLY A 87 -16.23 0.26 17.47
C GLY A 87 -15.31 -0.85 16.93
N LYS A 88 -14.95 -0.83 15.64
CA LYS A 88 -14.18 -1.90 14.99
C LYS A 88 -12.77 -1.45 14.66
N HIS A 89 -11.78 -2.31 14.92
CA HIS A 89 -10.42 -2.10 14.43
C HIS A 89 -10.37 -2.19 12.89
N VAL A 90 -9.46 -1.46 12.25
CA VAL A 90 -9.43 -1.33 10.78
C VAL A 90 -8.07 -1.67 10.19
N TYR A 91 -8.06 -2.65 9.31
CA TYR A 91 -7.03 -2.82 8.28
C TYR A 91 -7.58 -2.29 6.96
N SER A 92 -6.82 -1.46 6.24
CA SER A 92 -7.27 -0.87 4.98
C SER A 92 -6.24 -1.07 3.88
N ALA A 93 -6.65 -1.57 2.71
CA ALA A 93 -5.78 -1.57 1.54
C ALA A 93 -5.37 -0.14 1.13
N VAL A 94 -4.29 0.01 0.38
CA VAL A 94 -3.84 1.32 -0.10
C VAL A 94 -4.73 1.84 -1.25
N PRO A 95 -4.92 3.17 -1.39
CA PRO A 95 -4.53 4.20 -0.44
C PRO A 95 -5.52 4.25 0.74
N ALA A 96 -5.11 4.82 1.87
CA ALA A 96 -6.00 5.02 3.02
C ALA A 96 -7.19 5.94 2.69
N ALA A 97 -6.95 6.96 1.87
CA ALA A 97 -7.93 7.96 1.44
C ALA A 97 -7.52 8.59 0.11
N THR A 98 -8.46 9.34 -0.49
CA THR A 98 -8.23 10.07 -1.75
C THR A 98 -8.32 11.59 -1.60
N THR A 99 -8.67 12.07 -0.41
CA THR A 99 -8.73 13.50 -0.09
C THR A 99 -8.04 13.81 1.24
N ALA A 100 -7.57 15.04 1.39
CA ALA A 100 -6.94 15.50 2.63
C ALA A 100 -7.92 15.50 3.81
N GLU A 101 -9.20 15.79 3.56
CA GLU A 101 -10.25 15.80 4.57
C GLU A 101 -10.54 14.40 5.10
N GLU A 102 -10.60 13.39 4.24
CA GLU A 102 -10.73 11.99 4.66
C GLU A 102 -9.57 11.54 5.55
N LEU A 103 -8.33 11.93 5.22
CA LEU A 103 -7.16 11.61 6.06
C LEU A 103 -7.25 12.29 7.43
N ARG A 104 -7.67 13.56 7.47
CA ARG A 104 -7.91 14.29 8.73
C ARG A 104 -8.93 13.56 9.59
N LEU A 105 -10.09 13.22 9.02
CA LEU A 105 -11.15 12.49 9.72
C LEU A 105 -10.67 11.12 10.22
N LEU A 106 -9.90 10.37 9.44
CA LEU A 106 -9.35 9.09 9.88
C LEU A 106 -8.42 9.26 11.09
N THR A 107 -7.51 10.24 11.06
CA THR A 107 -6.61 10.49 12.20
C THR A 107 -7.37 10.90 13.46
N GLU A 108 -8.42 11.71 13.32
CA GLU A 108 -9.27 12.12 14.44
C GLU A 108 -10.06 10.94 15.01
N MET A 109 -10.67 10.12 14.16
CA MET A 109 -11.42 8.94 14.58
C MET A 109 -10.56 7.93 15.36
N VAL A 110 -9.31 7.72 14.94
CA VAL A 110 -8.39 6.83 15.68
C VAL A 110 -8.08 7.40 17.06
N VAL A 111 -7.90 8.72 17.18
CA VAL A 111 -7.69 9.37 18.48
C VAL A 111 -8.93 9.28 19.36
N GLU A 112 -10.11 9.53 18.80
CA GLU A 112 -11.38 9.53 19.55
C GLU A 112 -11.80 8.14 20.02
N THR A 113 -11.62 7.12 19.18
CA THR A 113 -12.06 5.75 19.46
C THR A 113 -11.01 4.93 20.19
N GLY A 114 -9.74 5.29 20.06
CA GLY A 114 -8.60 4.50 20.52
C GLY A 114 -8.42 3.16 19.83
N LEU A 115 -9.08 2.96 18.68
CA LEU A 115 -9.01 1.72 17.92
C LEU A 115 -7.81 1.70 16.97
N THR A 116 -7.19 0.53 16.85
CA THR A 116 -6.17 0.25 15.84
C THR A 116 -6.64 0.53 14.42
N TYR A 117 -5.89 1.36 13.69
CA TYR A 117 -5.95 1.50 12.24
C TYR A 117 -4.58 1.20 11.64
N MET A 118 -4.53 0.34 10.63
CA MET A 118 -3.32 0.03 9.86
C MET A 118 -3.62 0.03 8.36
N VAL A 119 -2.78 0.69 7.58
CA VAL A 119 -2.82 0.59 6.12
C VAL A 119 -1.96 -0.59 5.65
N GLY A 120 -2.46 -1.33 4.66
CA GLY A 120 -1.80 -2.45 4.00
C GLY A 120 -0.70 -2.01 3.02
N GLU A 121 0.19 -1.11 3.45
CA GLU A 121 1.29 -0.60 2.64
C GLU A 121 2.40 -1.65 2.51
N THR A 122 2.41 -2.36 1.39
CA THR A 122 3.32 -3.48 1.12
C THR A 122 4.78 -3.03 1.01
N SER A 123 5.05 -1.87 0.42
CA SER A 123 6.42 -1.40 0.19
C SER A 123 7.22 -1.20 1.47
N TYR A 124 6.54 -1.02 2.62
CA TYR A 124 7.18 -0.98 3.93
C TYR A 124 8.02 -2.23 4.23
N TYR A 125 7.60 -3.39 3.71
CA TYR A 125 8.29 -4.69 3.87
C TYR A 125 9.05 -5.12 2.62
N TYR A 126 9.19 -4.26 1.61
CA TYR A 126 10.01 -4.61 0.45
C TYR A 126 11.48 -4.76 0.90
N PRO A 127 12.22 -5.75 0.37
CA PRO A 127 13.59 -6.01 0.78
C PRO A 127 14.49 -4.75 0.73
N ALA A 128 14.33 -3.93 -0.31
CA ALA A 128 15.04 -2.66 -0.47
C ALA A 128 14.74 -1.64 0.64
N ALA A 129 13.47 -1.54 1.06
CA ALA A 129 13.08 -0.67 2.16
C ALA A 129 13.61 -1.18 3.50
N ILE A 130 13.54 -2.49 3.76
CA ILE A 130 14.08 -3.10 4.99
C ILE A 130 15.59 -2.86 5.08
N PHE A 131 16.34 -3.19 4.03
CA PHE A 131 17.78 -2.97 3.97
C PHE A 131 18.15 -1.51 4.24
N SER A 132 17.47 -0.60 3.54
CA SER A 132 17.74 0.83 3.67
C SER A 132 17.37 1.36 5.05
N ARG A 133 16.24 0.93 5.62
CA ARG A 133 15.78 1.30 6.97
C ARG A 133 16.74 0.83 8.04
N GLU A 134 17.25 -0.40 7.95
CA GLU A 134 18.26 -0.90 8.89
C GLU A 134 19.57 -0.11 8.81
N ARG A 135 20.06 0.18 7.60
CA ARG A 135 21.28 0.97 7.38
C ARG A 135 21.11 2.41 7.86
N PHE A 136 19.94 3.01 7.60
CA PHE A 136 19.61 4.36 8.05
C PHE A 136 19.53 4.43 9.58
N ALA A 137 18.90 3.46 10.24
CA ALA A 137 18.81 3.39 11.70
C ALA A 137 20.19 3.23 12.38
N ARG A 138 21.14 2.53 11.75
CA ARG A 138 22.55 2.45 12.20
C ARG A 138 23.33 3.76 11.96
N GLY A 139 22.74 4.67 11.20
CA GLY A 139 23.32 5.94 10.81
C GLY A 139 24.18 5.86 9.55
N ASP A 140 24.31 4.72 8.88
CA ASP A 140 25.31 4.46 7.83
C ASP A 140 25.26 5.49 6.68
N PHE A 141 24.06 5.97 6.31
CA PHE A 141 23.87 7.03 5.31
C PHE A 141 24.44 8.41 5.72
N GLY A 142 24.64 8.66 7.02
CA GLY A 142 24.84 10.00 7.56
C GLY A 142 23.53 10.80 7.52
N ARG A 143 23.57 12.06 7.06
CA ARG A 143 22.35 12.84 6.87
C ARG A 143 21.73 12.51 5.52
N PHE A 144 20.40 12.43 5.47
CA PHE A 144 19.65 12.31 4.23
C PHE A 144 19.92 13.51 3.32
N VAL A 145 20.07 13.25 2.02
CA VAL A 145 20.29 14.28 0.99
C VAL A 145 19.19 14.21 -0.06
N TYR A 146 18.95 13.02 -0.61
CA TYR A 146 18.03 12.83 -1.72
C TYR A 146 17.49 11.40 -1.75
N GLY A 147 16.24 11.24 -2.15
CA GLY A 147 15.59 9.94 -2.33
C GLY A 147 14.76 9.87 -3.59
N GLU A 148 14.65 8.68 -4.17
CA GLU A 148 13.80 8.38 -5.31
C GLU A 148 12.89 7.21 -4.98
N GLY A 149 11.59 7.41 -5.23
CA GLY A 149 10.58 6.37 -5.18
C GLY A 149 9.84 6.34 -6.50
N GLU A 150 9.60 5.15 -7.04
CA GLU A 150 8.92 5.02 -8.33
C GLU A 150 7.94 3.89 -8.27
N TYR A 151 6.77 4.05 -8.90
CA TYR A 151 5.85 2.97 -9.20
C TYR A 151 5.56 2.95 -10.70
N LEU A 152 6.15 1.97 -11.38
CA LEU A 152 6.14 1.82 -12.83
C LEU A 152 5.28 0.62 -13.21
N HIS A 153 4.03 0.87 -13.57
CA HIS A 153 3.08 -0.21 -13.85
C HIS A 153 2.20 0.18 -15.04
N ASP A 154 2.61 -0.26 -16.22
CA ASP A 154 1.91 0.06 -17.46
C ASP A 154 0.52 -0.61 -17.52
N MET A 155 -0.50 0.17 -17.88
CA MET A 155 -1.87 -0.33 -17.89
C MET A 155 -2.15 -1.40 -18.94
N SER A 156 -1.31 -1.52 -19.97
CA SER A 156 -1.43 -2.60 -20.95
C SER A 156 -1.06 -3.97 -20.37
N LEU A 157 -0.47 -4.03 -19.16
CA LEU A 157 -0.06 -5.25 -18.48
C LEU A 157 -1.15 -5.77 -17.53
N GLY A 158 -2.36 -5.96 -18.07
CA GLY A 158 -3.45 -6.64 -17.36
C GLY A 158 -4.40 -5.77 -16.55
N PHE A 159 -4.17 -4.45 -16.50
CA PHE A 159 -5.08 -3.56 -15.79
C PHE A 159 -6.45 -3.50 -16.46
N TYR A 160 -6.56 -3.68 -17.78
CA TYR A 160 -7.84 -3.55 -18.48
C TYR A 160 -8.80 -4.64 -18.01
N GLU A 161 -8.32 -5.88 -17.96
CA GLU A 161 -9.06 -7.02 -17.45
C GLU A 161 -9.41 -6.84 -15.96
N ALA A 162 -8.49 -6.32 -15.16
CA ALA A 162 -8.72 -6.07 -13.74
C ALA A 162 -9.81 -5.00 -13.49
N TYR A 163 -9.77 -3.90 -14.25
CA TYR A 163 -10.80 -2.87 -14.19
C TYR A 163 -12.13 -3.38 -14.77
N GLU A 164 -12.12 -4.13 -15.88
CA GLU A 164 -13.31 -4.76 -16.46
C GLU A 164 -13.99 -5.70 -15.48
N HIS A 165 -13.22 -6.53 -14.78
CA HIS A 165 -13.72 -7.44 -13.76
C HIS A 165 -14.41 -6.68 -12.61
N SER A 166 -13.90 -5.50 -12.25
CA SER A 166 -14.39 -4.72 -11.10
C SER A 166 -15.53 -3.78 -11.46
N GLY A 167 -15.43 -3.08 -12.59
CA GLY A 167 -16.34 -2.02 -13.04
C GLY A 167 -17.31 -2.43 -14.14
N GLY A 168 -17.22 -3.67 -14.63
CA GLY A 168 -18.09 -4.20 -15.69
C GLY A 168 -18.02 -3.33 -16.95
N ARG A 169 -19.17 -3.10 -17.60
CA ARG A 169 -19.24 -2.33 -18.87
C ARG A 169 -18.77 -0.88 -18.75
N ASN A 170 -18.77 -0.32 -17.54
CA ASN A 170 -18.43 1.09 -17.29
C ASN A 170 -17.01 1.26 -16.72
N TRP A 171 -16.19 0.21 -16.71
CA TRP A 171 -14.90 0.20 -16.03
C TRP A 171 -13.98 1.39 -16.33
N LYS A 172 -14.02 1.90 -17.58
CA LYS A 172 -13.20 3.03 -18.03
C LYS A 172 -13.44 4.30 -17.23
N SER A 173 -14.66 4.52 -16.70
CA SER A 173 -14.94 5.71 -15.89
C SER A 173 -14.11 5.76 -14.62
N THR A 174 -13.63 4.61 -14.15
CA THR A 174 -12.80 4.46 -12.94
C THR A 174 -11.35 4.07 -13.24
N ALA A 175 -10.96 3.94 -14.50
CA ALA A 175 -9.65 3.43 -14.89
C ALA A 175 -8.54 4.50 -14.84
N SER A 176 -8.89 5.75 -15.15
CA SER A 176 -8.01 6.91 -15.10
C SER A 176 -7.85 7.47 -13.68
N PHE A 177 -7.75 6.60 -12.68
CA PHE A 177 -7.42 6.99 -11.32
C PHE A 177 -6.12 7.81 -11.34
N PRO A 178 -6.13 9.07 -10.87
CA PRO A 178 -4.96 9.92 -11.02
C PRO A 178 -3.71 9.28 -10.40
N PRO A 179 -2.57 9.23 -11.11
CA PRO A 179 -1.40 8.51 -10.63
C PRO A 179 -0.94 8.94 -9.23
N MET A 180 -0.93 10.26 -8.95
CA MET A 180 -0.56 10.82 -7.65
C MET A 180 -1.65 10.70 -6.56
N LEU A 181 -2.80 10.08 -6.84
CA LEU A 181 -3.69 9.58 -5.77
C LEU A 181 -3.33 8.15 -5.32
N TYR A 182 -2.33 7.51 -5.94
CA TYR A 182 -1.79 6.21 -5.55
C TYR A 182 -0.27 6.15 -5.25
N PRO A 183 0.44 7.21 -4.81
CA PRO A 183 1.88 7.19 -4.63
C PRO A 183 2.31 6.56 -3.31
N THR A 184 1.43 5.78 -2.69
CA THR A 184 1.62 5.23 -1.35
C THR A 184 2.88 4.37 -1.30
N HIS A 185 3.02 3.45 -2.25
CA HIS A 185 4.21 2.61 -2.38
C HIS A 185 5.50 3.43 -2.59
N SER A 186 5.52 4.31 -3.59
CA SER A 186 6.71 5.07 -3.95
C SER A 186 7.14 6.05 -2.86
N ILE A 187 6.19 6.71 -2.18
CA ILE A 187 6.47 7.59 -1.04
C ILE A 187 6.90 6.78 0.19
N ALA A 188 6.23 5.68 0.50
CA ALA A 188 6.54 4.85 1.66
C ALA A 188 7.95 4.22 1.59
N MET A 189 8.44 3.85 0.39
CA MET A 189 9.83 3.40 0.20
C MET A 189 10.86 4.40 0.73
N VAL A 190 10.57 5.71 0.69
CA VAL A 190 11.46 6.76 1.18
C VAL A 190 11.16 7.15 2.63
N LEU A 191 9.89 7.41 2.94
CA LEU A 191 9.51 7.95 4.25
C LEU A 191 9.58 6.91 5.37
N SER A 192 9.33 5.62 5.07
CA SER A 192 9.51 4.55 6.05
C SER A 192 10.98 4.35 6.44
N VAL A 193 11.92 4.71 5.57
CA VAL A 193 13.36 4.63 5.82
C VAL A 193 13.85 5.83 6.63
N THR A 194 13.48 7.04 6.19
CA THR A 194 14.03 8.29 6.73
C THR A 194 13.29 8.79 7.97
N GLY A 195 12.02 8.46 8.13
CA GLY A 195 11.14 9.03 9.15
C GLY A 195 10.81 10.51 8.92
N ALA A 196 11.26 11.11 7.81
CA ALA A 196 10.95 12.48 7.45
C ALA A 196 9.49 12.63 6.98
N ARG A 197 9.05 13.87 6.79
CA ARG A 197 7.79 14.18 6.08
C ARG A 197 8.07 15.06 4.87
N MET A 198 7.22 14.95 3.85
CA MET A 198 7.21 15.91 2.74
C MET A 198 6.60 17.23 3.22
N THR A 199 7.20 18.37 2.83
CA THR A 199 6.78 19.71 3.28
C THR A 199 6.22 20.55 2.15
N SER A 200 6.74 20.39 0.94
CA SER A 200 6.27 21.10 -0.25
C SER A 200 6.51 20.27 -1.50
N VAL A 201 5.76 20.51 -2.57
CA VAL A 201 5.83 19.75 -3.82
C VAL A 201 5.67 20.63 -5.06
N SER A 202 6.40 20.30 -6.12
CA SER A 202 6.09 20.68 -7.51
C SER A 202 5.94 19.41 -8.33
N CYS A 203 4.84 19.27 -9.06
CA CYS A 203 4.54 18.07 -9.83
C CYS A 203 4.18 18.41 -11.28
N LEU A 204 4.69 17.65 -12.23
CA LEU A 204 4.31 17.73 -13.63
C LEU A 204 3.61 16.44 -14.04
N GLY A 205 2.63 16.56 -14.92
CA GLY A 205 1.86 15.44 -15.45
C GLY A 205 1.97 15.35 -16.97
N GLN A 206 2.03 14.13 -17.48
CA GLN A 206 1.95 13.83 -18.90
C GLN A 206 0.51 13.46 -19.25
N VAL A 207 -0.10 14.22 -20.16
CA VAL A 207 -1.40 13.90 -20.74
C VAL A 207 -1.25 12.66 -21.63
N ASP A 208 -2.13 11.68 -21.44
CA ASP A 208 -2.13 10.48 -22.27
C ASP A 208 -2.58 10.80 -23.70
N SER A 209 -1.96 10.13 -24.66
CA SER A 209 -2.29 10.27 -26.09
C SER A 209 -2.72 8.95 -26.71
N HIS A 210 -2.93 7.90 -25.92
CA HIS A 210 -3.40 6.60 -26.42
C HIS A 210 -4.90 6.65 -26.75
N ASP A 211 -5.27 6.08 -27.90
CA ASP A 211 -6.66 6.05 -28.38
C ASP A 211 -7.38 4.77 -27.92
N ASP A 212 -7.52 4.63 -26.59
CA ASP A 212 -8.32 3.55 -25.98
C ASP A 212 -9.41 4.06 -25.03
N GLY A 213 -9.48 5.38 -24.84
CA GLY A 213 -10.48 6.05 -24.01
C GLY A 213 -10.32 5.83 -22.51
N VAL A 214 -9.20 5.27 -22.03
CA VAL A 214 -8.96 5.08 -20.58
C VAL A 214 -8.80 6.42 -19.87
N PHE A 215 -8.01 7.33 -20.44
CA PHE A 215 -7.74 8.68 -19.92
C PHE A 215 -8.59 9.77 -20.58
N ASP A 216 -9.78 9.42 -21.07
CA ASP A 216 -10.75 10.40 -21.54
C ASP A 216 -11.37 11.14 -20.33
N GLN A 217 -11.15 12.45 -20.25
CA GLN A 217 -11.67 13.30 -19.16
C GLN A 217 -13.20 13.28 -19.05
N ALA A 218 -13.91 13.12 -20.18
CA ALA A 218 -15.36 13.11 -20.19
C ALA A 218 -15.94 11.79 -19.64
N VAL A 219 -15.14 10.72 -19.66
CA VAL A 219 -15.50 9.39 -19.13
C VAL A 219 -15.05 9.23 -17.69
N SER A 220 -13.87 9.75 -17.35
CA SER A 220 -13.25 9.70 -16.03
C SER A 220 -14.11 10.37 -14.95
N VAL A 221 -14.39 9.65 -13.85
CA VAL A 221 -15.05 10.24 -12.68
C VAL A 221 -14.19 11.30 -11.97
N TRP A 222 -12.87 11.30 -12.20
CA TRP A 222 -11.94 12.33 -11.71
C TRP A 222 -11.63 13.44 -12.72
N GLY A 223 -12.17 13.38 -13.95
CA GLY A 223 -11.75 14.27 -15.04
C GLY A 223 -10.25 14.18 -15.39
N ASN A 224 -9.58 13.05 -15.13
CA ASN A 224 -8.14 12.91 -15.27
C ASN A 224 -7.74 12.48 -16.68
N ALA A 225 -6.85 13.26 -17.31
CA ALA A 225 -6.21 12.90 -18.58
C ALA A 225 -4.75 12.45 -18.42
N MET A 226 -4.19 12.54 -17.22
CA MET A 226 -2.77 12.32 -17.00
C MET A 226 -2.51 10.85 -16.70
N SER A 227 -1.67 10.21 -17.53
CA SER A 227 -1.25 8.83 -17.32
C SER A 227 0.00 8.71 -16.46
N ASN A 228 0.86 9.72 -16.48
CA ASN A 228 2.11 9.73 -15.73
C ASN A 228 2.26 11.04 -14.97
N GLN A 229 2.77 10.98 -13.75
CA GLN A 229 3.09 12.16 -12.96
C GLN A 229 4.45 12.01 -12.28
N THR A 230 5.23 13.08 -12.26
CA THR A 230 6.55 13.18 -11.60
C THR A 230 6.53 14.36 -10.65
N ALA A 231 6.83 14.10 -9.38
CA ALA A 231 6.83 15.10 -8.31
C ALA A 231 8.22 15.27 -7.68
N LEU A 232 8.59 16.51 -7.39
CA LEU A 232 9.76 16.89 -6.60
C LEU A 232 9.30 17.47 -5.26
N PHE A 233 9.72 16.84 -4.18
CA PHE A 233 9.37 17.22 -2.81
C PHE A 233 10.56 17.81 -2.05
N ARG A 234 10.26 18.74 -1.14
CA ARG A 234 11.13 19.06 0.00
C ARG A 234 10.76 18.18 1.19
N THR A 235 11.74 17.81 2.00
CA THR A 235 11.52 17.05 3.24
C THR A 235 11.84 17.88 4.48
N SER A 236 11.24 17.49 5.61
CA SER A 236 11.36 18.20 6.90
C SER A 236 12.77 18.22 7.49
N ASP A 237 13.64 17.32 7.05
CA ASP A 237 15.05 17.23 7.44
C ASP A 237 15.99 18.01 6.50
N GLY A 238 15.44 18.75 5.53
CA GLY A 238 16.18 19.58 4.58
C GLY A 238 16.60 18.86 3.30
N GLY A 239 16.28 17.57 3.16
CA GLY A 239 16.49 16.80 1.94
C GLY A 239 15.45 17.07 0.84
N MET A 240 15.47 16.21 -0.17
CA MET A 240 14.56 16.25 -1.31
C MET A 240 14.18 14.84 -1.76
N CYS A 241 13.01 14.70 -2.37
CA CYS A 241 12.58 13.42 -2.94
C CYS A 241 12.04 13.61 -4.35
N ARG A 242 12.31 12.66 -5.24
CA ARG A 242 11.63 12.52 -6.54
C ARG A 242 10.71 11.32 -6.51
N ILE A 243 9.45 11.52 -6.86
CA ILE A 243 8.45 10.45 -6.93
C ILE A 243 7.89 10.35 -8.34
N ASN A 244 7.88 9.15 -8.91
CA ASN A 244 7.30 8.86 -10.22
C ASN A 244 6.13 7.88 -10.09
N GLU A 245 4.98 8.24 -10.64
CA GLU A 245 3.78 7.40 -10.68
C GLU A 245 3.32 7.27 -12.13
N PHE A 246 3.70 6.16 -12.78
CA PHE A 246 3.50 5.98 -14.22
C PHE A 246 2.54 4.83 -14.55
N ARG A 247 1.63 5.09 -15.48
CA ARG A 247 0.64 4.13 -16.01
C ARG A 247 0.77 3.91 -17.51
N ARG A 248 1.61 4.70 -18.18
CA ARG A 248 2.00 4.57 -19.59
C ARG A 248 3.51 4.64 -19.70
N VAL A 249 4.19 3.49 -19.61
CA VAL A 249 5.64 3.41 -19.53
C VAL A 249 6.15 2.10 -20.15
N GLY A 250 7.25 2.17 -20.88
CA GLY A 250 7.93 0.99 -21.42
C GLY A 250 8.67 0.19 -20.34
N TYR A 251 7.95 -0.37 -19.37
CA TYR A 251 8.51 -1.15 -18.27
C TYR A 251 7.65 -2.38 -18.00
N HIS A 252 8.29 -3.56 -17.97
CA HIS A 252 7.62 -4.83 -17.71
C HIS A 252 7.86 -5.24 -16.25
N ALA A 253 6.85 -5.06 -15.41
CA ALA A 253 6.85 -5.23 -13.94
C ALA A 253 6.96 -6.69 -13.45
N TYR A 254 7.41 -7.61 -14.30
CA TYR A 254 7.72 -8.99 -13.92
C TYR A 254 8.83 -9.56 -14.82
N PRO A 255 9.80 -10.31 -14.27
CA PRO A 255 10.00 -10.60 -12.85
C PRO A 255 10.64 -9.42 -12.07
N GLN A 256 10.59 -8.21 -12.62
CA GLN A 256 11.27 -7.03 -12.07
C GLN A 256 10.38 -6.28 -11.06
N PRO A 257 10.96 -5.62 -10.04
CA PRO A 257 10.20 -4.81 -9.10
C PRO A 257 9.40 -3.71 -9.81
N GLU A 258 8.11 -3.60 -9.50
CA GLU A 258 7.25 -2.50 -9.98
C GLU A 258 7.50 -1.21 -9.19
N VAL A 259 7.96 -1.35 -7.94
CA VAL A 259 8.35 -0.25 -7.06
C VAL A 259 9.85 -0.25 -6.88
N ARG A 260 10.50 0.91 -7.04
CA ARG A 260 11.96 1.04 -6.93
C ARG A 260 12.36 2.13 -5.96
N LEU A 261 13.53 1.95 -5.35
CA LEU A 261 14.11 2.88 -4.39
C LEU A 261 15.56 3.22 -4.73
N SER A 262 15.89 4.51 -4.66
CA SER A 262 17.27 4.97 -4.50
C SER A 262 17.34 5.98 -3.36
N LEU A 263 18.39 5.93 -2.55
CA LEU A 263 18.59 6.80 -1.40
C LEU A 263 20.03 7.26 -1.33
N PHE A 264 20.22 8.53 -1.06
CA PHE A 264 21.52 9.17 -1.00
C PHE A 264 21.63 9.95 0.30
N GLY A 265 22.66 9.62 1.07
CA GLY A 265 23.06 10.36 2.25
C GLY A 265 24.45 10.97 2.09
N THR A 266 24.88 11.71 3.11
CA THR A 266 26.20 12.36 3.11
C THR A 266 27.38 11.39 3.19
N ARG A 267 27.14 10.11 3.53
CA ARG A 267 28.20 9.10 3.72
C ARG A 267 28.03 7.84 2.88
N ALA A 268 26.82 7.54 2.41
CA ALA A 268 26.54 6.36 1.62
C ALA A 268 25.30 6.54 0.75
N SER A 269 25.15 5.67 -0.24
CA SER A 269 23.97 5.55 -1.09
C SER A 269 23.54 4.09 -1.24
N PHE A 270 22.25 3.92 -1.44
CA PHE A 270 21.61 2.70 -1.90
C PHE A 270 20.94 2.99 -3.23
N GLU A 271 21.13 2.12 -4.21
CA GLU A 271 20.50 2.28 -5.53
C GLU A 271 19.94 0.94 -6.01
N GLN A 272 18.66 0.93 -6.36
CA GLN A 272 17.98 -0.21 -6.96
C GLN A 272 17.62 0.11 -8.42
N GLN A 273 18.11 -0.73 -9.32
CA GLN A 273 17.79 -0.74 -10.74
C GLN A 273 16.89 -1.94 -11.05
N THR A 274 16.42 -2.05 -12.30
CA THR A 274 15.49 -3.08 -12.75
C THR A 274 15.88 -4.50 -12.30
N SER A 275 17.17 -4.87 -12.37
CA SER A 275 17.64 -6.23 -12.08
C SER A 275 18.84 -6.29 -11.14
N ALA A 276 19.20 -5.19 -10.48
CA ALA A 276 20.39 -5.08 -9.64
C ALA A 276 20.17 -4.08 -8.52
N ALA A 277 20.80 -4.31 -7.37
CA ALA A 277 20.81 -3.38 -6.26
C ALA A 277 22.21 -3.28 -5.66
N SER A 278 22.62 -2.07 -5.30
CA SER A 278 23.96 -1.82 -4.78
C SER A 278 23.95 -0.87 -3.59
N TRP A 279 24.93 -1.06 -2.72
CA TRP A 279 25.29 -0.17 -1.63
C TRP A 279 26.68 0.40 -1.89
N ASN A 280 26.82 1.71 -1.71
CA ASN A 280 28.07 2.42 -1.94
C ASN A 280 28.33 3.41 -0.80
N THR A 281 29.59 3.60 -0.42
CA THR A 281 30.02 4.49 0.65
C THR A 281 31.01 5.53 0.15
N LEU A 282 31.08 6.66 0.83
CA LEU A 282 31.97 7.76 0.48
C LEU A 282 33.46 7.39 0.60
N ASP A 283 33.81 6.44 1.46
CA ASP A 283 35.16 5.90 1.65
C ASP A 283 35.50 4.74 0.70
N GLY A 284 34.58 4.34 -0.18
CA GLY A 284 34.83 3.46 -1.31
C GLY A 284 34.49 1.98 -1.12
N GLU A 285 33.79 1.61 -0.04
CA GLU A 285 33.13 0.30 0.04
C GLU A 285 31.98 0.23 -0.97
N PHE A 286 31.96 -0.84 -1.75
CA PHE A 286 30.89 -1.20 -2.67
C PHE A 286 30.42 -2.62 -2.39
N LEU A 287 29.11 -2.79 -2.21
CA LEU A 287 28.47 -4.09 -2.04
C LEU A 287 27.36 -4.27 -3.07
N ASP A 288 27.44 -5.33 -3.85
CA ASP A 288 26.29 -5.83 -4.60
C ASP A 288 25.37 -6.57 -3.63
N VAL A 289 24.15 -6.05 -3.46
CA VAL A 289 23.15 -6.60 -2.53
C VAL A 289 22.00 -7.27 -3.27
N THR A 290 22.12 -7.48 -4.58
CA THR A 290 21.05 -8.02 -5.42
C THR A 290 20.48 -9.34 -4.89
N GLU A 291 21.33 -10.31 -4.57
CA GLU A 291 20.88 -11.63 -4.07
C GLU A 291 20.34 -11.58 -2.63
N LEU A 292 20.80 -10.63 -1.82
CA LEU A 292 20.25 -10.41 -0.47
C LEU A 292 18.80 -9.92 -0.53
N LEU A 293 18.48 -9.14 -1.57
CA LEU A 293 17.18 -8.51 -1.76
C LEU A 293 16.26 -9.29 -2.70
N ARG A 294 16.76 -10.32 -3.37
CA ARG A 294 15.98 -11.11 -4.33
C ARG A 294 14.95 -11.95 -3.59
N THR A 295 13.67 -11.65 -3.81
CA THR A 295 12.57 -12.51 -3.36
C THR A 295 12.58 -13.81 -4.15
N ALA A 296 12.83 -14.91 -3.46
CA ALA A 296 12.78 -16.24 -4.05
C ALA A 296 11.32 -16.63 -4.35
N PRO A 297 11.02 -17.28 -5.49
CA PRO A 297 9.67 -17.72 -5.79
C PRO A 297 9.19 -18.74 -4.75
N GLY A 298 8.11 -18.39 -4.06
CA GLY A 298 7.39 -19.24 -3.12
C GLY A 298 6.18 -19.94 -3.76
N PRO A 299 5.27 -20.50 -2.94
CA PRO A 299 3.97 -20.99 -3.42
C PRO A 299 3.31 -19.94 -4.33
N SER A 300 3.04 -20.38 -5.56
CA SER A 300 2.51 -19.54 -6.62
C SER A 300 1.04 -19.18 -6.36
N GLU A 301 0.68 -17.92 -6.62
CA GLU A 301 -0.70 -17.44 -6.62
C GLU A 301 -1.44 -17.75 -7.95
N LEU A 302 -0.79 -18.43 -8.91
CA LEU A 302 -1.15 -18.45 -10.35
C LEU A 302 -2.30 -19.38 -10.78
N ASP A 303 -3.16 -19.87 -9.88
CA ASP A 303 -4.25 -20.77 -10.28
C ASP A 303 -5.60 -20.07 -10.57
N GLU A 304 -5.69 -18.73 -10.51
CA GLU A 304 -6.90 -18.01 -10.94
C GLU A 304 -6.82 -17.50 -12.40
N PRO A 305 -7.82 -17.75 -13.26
CA PRO A 305 -7.77 -17.40 -14.69
C PRO A 305 -7.58 -15.90 -14.98
N VAL A 306 -8.05 -15.03 -14.08
CA VAL A 306 -8.06 -13.56 -14.26
C VAL A 306 -6.73 -12.92 -13.83
N SER A 307 -5.96 -13.56 -12.95
CA SER A 307 -4.64 -13.06 -12.53
C SER A 307 -3.54 -13.25 -13.58
N LYS A 308 -3.79 -14.00 -14.65
CA LYS A 308 -2.79 -14.28 -15.70
C LYS A 308 -2.39 -13.04 -16.51
N GLY A 309 -3.27 -12.03 -16.57
CA GLY A 309 -3.02 -10.80 -17.32
C GLY A 309 -2.31 -9.72 -16.49
N LEU A 310 -2.63 -9.61 -15.20
CA LEU A 310 -2.04 -8.60 -14.31
C LEU A 310 -0.63 -9.03 -13.93
N VAL A 311 0.34 -8.46 -14.65
CA VAL A 311 1.75 -8.78 -14.48
C VAL A 311 2.31 -7.94 -13.33
N GLY A 312 2.43 -8.53 -12.14
CA GLY A 312 3.01 -7.86 -10.98
C GLY A 312 3.00 -8.72 -9.71
N SER A 313 3.89 -8.37 -8.78
CA SER A 313 4.11 -9.00 -7.46
C SER A 313 4.72 -10.42 -7.47
N LEU A 314 5.98 -10.51 -7.04
CA LEU A 314 6.63 -11.78 -6.67
C LEU A 314 6.05 -12.30 -5.34
N SER A 315 5.73 -13.59 -5.28
CA SER A 315 5.35 -14.28 -4.04
C SER A 315 6.57 -15.00 -3.45
N GLY A 316 6.83 -14.86 -2.15
CA GLY A 316 7.87 -15.58 -1.42
C GLY A 316 8.60 -14.74 -0.38
N PHE A 317 9.89 -15.00 -0.18
CA PHE A 317 10.72 -14.23 0.77
C PHE A 317 12.10 -13.95 0.17
N ALA A 318 12.66 -12.79 0.49
CA ALA A 318 14.08 -12.50 0.32
C ALA A 318 14.87 -12.90 1.57
N PRO A 319 16.19 -13.20 1.46
CA PRO A 319 17.02 -13.54 2.62
C PRO A 319 17.05 -12.51 3.76
N ILE A 320 16.76 -11.24 3.46
CA ILE A 320 16.69 -10.18 4.48
C ILE A 320 15.43 -10.20 5.34
N HIS A 321 14.38 -10.92 4.93
CA HIS A 321 13.16 -11.02 5.73
C HIS A 321 13.39 -11.83 6.99
N ASP A 322 13.04 -11.26 8.15
CA ASP A 322 12.99 -12.00 9.41
C ASP A 322 11.73 -12.89 9.45
N VAL A 323 11.79 -14.02 8.74
CA VAL A 323 10.68 -14.99 8.72
C VAL A 323 10.47 -15.70 10.05
N SER A 324 11.41 -15.58 10.99
CA SER A 324 11.35 -16.28 12.29
C SER A 324 10.29 -15.71 13.22
N ARG A 325 9.88 -14.46 13.02
CA ARG A 325 8.82 -13.81 13.81
C ARG A 325 7.40 -14.24 13.42
N LEU A 326 7.23 -14.78 12.21
CA LEU A 326 5.91 -15.04 11.63
C LEU A 326 5.26 -16.29 12.24
N PRO A 327 3.93 -16.32 12.38
CA PRO A 327 3.20 -17.51 12.80
C PRO A 327 3.52 -18.72 11.92
N HIS A 328 3.80 -19.87 12.53
CA HIS A 328 4.05 -21.11 11.79
C HIS A 328 2.87 -21.53 10.91
N THR A 329 1.65 -21.11 11.24
CA THR A 329 0.43 -21.33 10.46
C THR A 329 0.45 -20.65 9.10
N PHE A 330 1.32 -19.66 8.88
CA PHE A 330 1.52 -19.05 7.55
C PHE A 330 2.40 -19.88 6.62
N SER A 331 3.07 -20.92 7.13
CA SER A 331 3.94 -21.79 6.34
C SER A 331 3.17 -22.44 5.19
N GLY A 332 3.63 -22.21 3.95
CA GLY A 332 3.03 -22.76 2.74
C GLY A 332 1.91 -21.91 2.14
N ILE A 333 1.49 -20.82 2.79
CA ILE A 333 0.56 -19.84 2.23
C ILE A 333 1.34 -18.88 1.32
N PRO A 334 0.81 -18.51 0.14
CA PRO A 334 1.44 -17.50 -0.73
C PRO A 334 1.72 -16.19 0.02
N ASN A 335 2.81 -15.52 -0.36
CA ASN A 335 3.24 -14.26 0.25
C ASN A 335 3.60 -13.24 -0.82
N GLY A 336 2.58 -12.68 -1.47
CA GLY A 336 2.71 -11.73 -2.57
C GLY A 336 3.37 -10.39 -2.20
N HIS A 337 3.55 -9.55 -3.22
CA HIS A 337 4.17 -8.22 -3.13
C HIS A 337 5.53 -8.27 -2.44
N GLU A 338 6.44 -9.04 -3.03
CA GLU A 338 7.82 -9.22 -2.55
C GLU A 338 7.88 -9.71 -1.10
N GLY A 339 6.91 -10.50 -0.65
CA GLY A 339 6.91 -11.12 0.67
C GLY A 339 6.28 -10.29 1.80
N SER A 340 5.45 -9.30 1.46
CA SER A 340 4.95 -8.32 2.43
C SER A 340 3.68 -8.77 3.17
N HIS A 341 2.83 -9.58 2.54
CA HIS A 341 1.49 -9.89 3.05
C HIS A 341 1.50 -10.51 4.44
N HIS A 342 2.40 -11.48 4.68
CA HIS A 342 2.49 -12.18 5.96
C HIS A 342 2.80 -11.23 7.11
N PHE A 343 3.75 -10.30 6.93
CA PHE A 343 4.11 -9.32 7.94
C PHE A 343 2.98 -8.32 8.21
N LEU A 344 2.29 -7.86 7.16
CA LEU A 344 1.18 -6.93 7.28
C LEU A 344 0.02 -7.50 8.12
N VAL A 345 -0.35 -8.76 7.88
CA VAL A 345 -1.42 -9.42 8.64
C VAL A 345 -0.99 -9.70 10.08
N ASP A 346 0.24 -10.22 10.28
CA ASP A 346 0.78 -10.46 11.63
C ASP A 346 0.81 -9.17 12.47
N ASP A 347 1.38 -8.10 11.92
CA ASP A 347 1.52 -6.84 12.67
C ASP A 347 0.16 -6.18 12.97
N PHE A 348 -0.84 -6.29 12.09
CA PHE A 348 -2.18 -5.79 12.39
C PHE A 348 -2.84 -6.59 13.52
N ILE A 349 -2.87 -7.92 13.41
CA ILE A 349 -3.54 -8.76 14.42
C ILE A 349 -2.86 -8.61 15.77
N ARG A 350 -1.53 -8.63 15.81
CA ARG A 350 -0.78 -8.40 17.06
C ARG A 350 -1.03 -7.02 17.63
N ALA A 351 -1.10 -5.97 16.80
CA ALA A 351 -1.44 -4.63 17.28
C ALA A 351 -2.83 -4.56 17.92
N VAL A 352 -3.81 -5.30 17.39
CA VAL A 352 -5.15 -5.40 17.98
C VAL A 352 -5.12 -6.20 19.28
N VAL A 353 -4.50 -7.39 19.30
CA VAL A 353 -4.43 -8.26 20.48
C VAL A 353 -3.65 -7.61 21.62
N ASP A 354 -2.51 -7.02 21.31
CA ASP A 354 -1.63 -6.42 22.29
C ASP A 354 -2.06 -4.99 22.65
N GLY A 355 -2.96 -4.35 21.88
CA GLY A 355 -3.34 -2.96 22.11
C GLY A 355 -2.19 -1.97 21.85
N THR A 356 -1.36 -2.24 20.84
CA THR A 356 -0.17 -1.42 20.53
C THR A 356 -0.33 -0.66 19.21
N MET A 357 0.40 0.44 19.08
CA MET A 357 0.51 1.20 17.83
C MET A 357 1.12 0.33 16.71
N PRO A 358 0.40 0.04 15.61
CA PRO A 358 0.96 -0.73 14.51
C PRO A 358 1.99 0.07 13.71
N PRO A 359 2.92 -0.60 12.99
CA PRO A 359 3.57 0.02 11.84
C PRO A 359 2.52 0.36 10.79
N ASN A 360 2.81 1.28 9.86
CA ASN A 360 1.83 1.73 8.85
C ASN A 360 0.50 2.19 9.48
N ASN A 361 0.57 2.86 10.64
CA ASN A 361 -0.60 3.43 11.30
C ASN A 361 -1.23 4.57 10.47
N VAL A 362 -2.33 5.12 10.98
CA VAL A 362 -3.08 6.18 10.28
C VAL A 362 -2.24 7.43 9.96
N TRP A 363 -1.30 7.84 10.82
CA TRP A 363 -0.43 8.99 10.56
C TRP A 363 0.62 8.69 9.49
N ASP A 364 1.18 7.49 9.50
CA ASP A 364 2.06 7.03 8.42
C ASP A 364 1.29 6.97 7.10
N SER A 365 0.07 6.44 7.11
CA SER A 365 -0.80 6.43 5.93
C SER A 365 -1.10 7.84 5.40
N ALA A 366 -1.31 8.81 6.28
CA ALA A 366 -1.46 10.21 5.90
C ALA A 366 -0.18 10.78 5.27
N ARG A 367 1.00 10.44 5.80
CA ARG A 367 2.30 10.82 5.22
C ARG A 367 2.54 10.19 3.85
N TYR A 368 1.91 9.05 3.56
CA TYR A 368 2.02 8.37 2.26
C TYR A 368 1.02 8.93 1.24
N CYS A 369 -0.20 9.27 1.66
CA CYS A 369 -1.27 9.73 0.76
C CYS A 369 -1.27 11.25 0.53
N LEU A 370 -1.11 12.05 1.58
CA LEU A 370 -1.29 13.50 1.53
C LEU A 370 -0.33 14.21 0.57
N PRO A 371 0.98 13.88 0.52
CA PRO A 371 1.88 14.51 -0.44
C PRO A 371 1.47 14.21 -1.88
N GLY A 372 0.90 13.04 -2.14
CA GLY A 372 0.35 12.64 -3.44
C GLY A 372 -0.86 13.49 -3.85
N ILE A 373 -1.82 13.65 -2.96
CA ILE A 373 -3.01 14.48 -3.20
C ILE A 373 -2.59 15.89 -3.59
N VAL A 374 -1.68 16.51 -2.84
CA VAL A 374 -1.15 17.84 -3.14
C VAL A 374 -0.30 17.85 -4.42
N ALA A 375 0.44 16.78 -4.72
CA ALA A 375 1.17 16.65 -5.97
C ALA A 375 0.22 16.64 -7.18
N HIS A 376 -0.91 15.95 -7.08
CA HIS A 376 -1.92 15.96 -8.13
C HIS A 376 -2.48 17.38 -8.35
N GLU A 377 -2.78 18.11 -7.28
CA GLU A 377 -3.21 19.52 -7.35
C GLU A 377 -2.14 20.44 -7.98
N SER A 378 -0.86 20.21 -7.65
CA SER A 378 0.27 20.94 -8.23
C SER A 378 0.37 20.68 -9.74
N SER A 379 0.17 19.43 -10.16
CA SER A 379 0.17 19.03 -11.57
C SER A 379 -0.98 19.66 -12.36
N ALA A 380 -2.17 19.78 -11.76
CA ALA A 380 -3.29 20.50 -12.35
C ALA A 380 -3.03 22.01 -12.49
N GLN A 381 -2.06 22.55 -11.74
CA GLN A 381 -1.60 23.94 -11.77
C GLN A 381 -0.23 24.09 -12.46
N GLU A 382 0.08 23.23 -13.44
CA GLU A 382 1.29 23.27 -14.26
C GLU A 382 2.60 23.30 -13.43
N GLY A 383 2.63 22.56 -12.32
CA GLY A 383 3.81 22.41 -11.47
C GLY A 383 4.03 23.55 -10.48
N LYS A 384 3.03 24.39 -10.23
CA LYS A 384 3.07 25.35 -9.13
C LYS A 384 3.46 24.66 -7.83
N VAL A 385 4.41 25.25 -7.10
CA VAL A 385 4.83 24.75 -5.78
C VAL A 385 3.68 24.90 -4.79
N LEU A 386 3.32 23.81 -4.12
CA LEU A 386 2.29 23.77 -3.08
C LEU A 386 2.88 23.23 -1.77
N GLU A 387 2.35 23.70 -0.64
CA GLU A 387 2.70 23.20 0.69
C GLU A 387 1.95 21.89 0.97
N VAL A 388 2.65 20.93 1.57
CA VAL A 388 2.07 19.67 2.03
C VAL A 388 1.70 19.83 3.52
N PRO A 389 0.41 19.69 3.89
CA PRO A 389 0.01 19.80 5.29
C PRO A 389 0.60 18.66 6.13
N ASP A 390 0.62 18.87 7.44
CA ASP A 390 1.06 17.88 8.42
C ASP A 390 -0.10 17.53 9.34
N LEU A 391 -0.48 16.26 9.39
CA LEU A 391 -1.50 15.74 10.32
C LEU A 391 -0.89 15.24 11.63
N GLY A 392 0.40 15.50 11.85
CA GLY A 392 1.11 15.24 13.09
C GLY A 392 1.77 13.87 13.12
N ALA A 393 1.81 13.30 14.32
CA ALA A 393 2.48 12.05 14.62
C ALA A 393 1.58 11.21 15.53
N PRO A 394 1.75 9.87 15.52
CA PRO A 394 1.08 9.03 16.50
C PRO A 394 1.46 9.49 17.92
N PRO A 395 0.52 9.51 18.88
CA PRO A 395 0.78 9.95 20.26
C PRO A 395 1.71 9.01 21.03
N VAL A 396 1.93 7.80 20.54
CA VAL A 396 2.89 6.82 21.08
C VAL A 396 3.71 6.20 19.95
N GLU A 397 4.90 5.72 20.27
CA GLU A 397 5.76 5.03 19.30
C GLU A 397 5.15 3.69 18.86
N VAL A 398 5.51 3.23 17.65
CA VAL A 398 5.16 1.89 17.15
C VAL A 398 5.56 0.81 18.16
N GLY A 399 4.65 -0.14 18.40
CA GLY A 399 4.82 -1.22 19.38
C GLY A 399 4.62 -0.81 20.84
N LYS A 400 4.27 0.44 21.13
CA LYS A 400 3.87 0.88 22.47
C LYS A 400 2.35 0.83 22.64
N GLN A 401 1.93 0.59 23.87
CA GLN A 401 0.51 0.55 24.27
C GLN A 401 -0.19 1.85 23.91
N TRP A 402 -1.36 1.71 23.29
CA TRP A 402 -2.26 2.82 23.05
C TRP A 402 -2.99 3.18 24.37
N PRO A 403 -3.01 4.46 24.78
CA PRO A 403 -3.55 4.87 26.07
C PRO A 403 -5.07 4.75 26.21
#